data_AF-A0A1H5XF54-F1
#
_entry.id   AF-A0A1H5XF54-F1
#
_cell.length_a   1.000
_cell.length_b   1.000
_cell.length_c   1.000
_cell.angle_alpha   90.00
_cell.angle_beta   90.00
_cell.angle_gamma   90.00
#
_symmetry.space_group_name_H-M   'P 1'
#
loop_
_entity.id
_entity.type
_entity.pdbx_description
1 polymer ?
#
loop_
_entity_poly.entity_id
_entity_poly.type
_entity_poly.pdbx_seq_one_letter_code
_entity_poly.pdbx_strand_id
1 'polypeptide(L)'
;MTGGPELHGFPPPELLPDLRWLGPDYLSLLVSDLARGLLRQDPGTRLMGVRCEGAPELWTEVDAAGTPRARHVTFPLQVFLQDGAERPWMLRGRWSYVGRELDTREACIDHYWRLLTFEGI
;
A
#
# COMPACT_ATOMS: atom_id res chain seq x y z
N MET A 1 0.47 -14.52 -21.21
CA MET A 1 1.20 -14.47 -19.94
C MET A 1 0.40 -13.63 -18.96
N THR A 2 -0.42 -14.26 -18.13
CA THR A 2 -1.18 -13.59 -17.06
C THR A 2 -0.35 -13.62 -15.79
N GLY A 3 0.77 -12.89 -15.79
CA GLY A 3 1.55 -12.64 -14.58
C GLY A 3 1.09 -11.32 -13.99
N GLY A 4 0.66 -11.32 -12.72
CA GLY A 4 0.40 -10.08 -12.00
C GLY A 4 1.65 -9.19 -11.92
N PRO A 5 1.55 -8.00 -11.29
CA PRO A 5 2.70 -7.13 -11.14
C PRO A 5 3.82 -7.82 -10.35
N GLU A 6 5.06 -7.56 -10.73
CA GLU A 6 6.23 -8.07 -10.01
C GLU A 6 6.32 -7.41 -8.64
N LEU A 7 6.44 -8.21 -7.57
CA LEU A 7 6.52 -7.70 -6.19
C LEU A 7 7.91 -7.98 -5.62
N HIS A 8 8.55 -6.95 -5.08
CA HIS A 8 9.91 -7.06 -4.53
C HIS A 8 10.10 -6.31 -3.22
N GLY A 9 10.92 -6.87 -2.32
CA GLY A 9 11.38 -6.19 -1.10
C GLY A 9 10.35 -6.10 0.03
N PHE A 10 9.17 -6.72 -0.14
CA PHE A 10 8.17 -6.75 0.91
C PHE A 10 8.55 -7.75 2.01
N PRO A 11 8.43 -7.38 3.29
CA PRO A 11 8.62 -8.31 4.39
C PRO A 11 7.52 -9.39 4.37
N PRO A 12 7.83 -10.66 4.69
CA PRO A 12 6.83 -11.70 4.81
C PRO A 12 5.86 -11.42 5.98
N PRO A 13 4.56 -11.79 5.88
CA PRO A 13 3.55 -11.48 6.91
C PRO A 13 3.91 -11.96 8.31
N GLU A 14 4.67 -13.06 8.42
CA GLU A 14 5.10 -13.64 9.69
C GLU A 14 6.05 -12.71 10.47
N LEU A 15 6.79 -11.85 9.77
CA LEU A 15 7.69 -10.85 10.37
C LEU A 15 6.95 -9.56 10.74
N LEU A 16 5.66 -9.43 10.43
CA LEU A 16 4.83 -8.27 10.71
C LEU A 16 3.52 -8.66 11.41
N PRO A 17 3.58 -9.20 12.65
CA PRO A 17 2.38 -9.60 13.40
C PRO A 17 1.42 -8.43 13.65
N ASP A 18 1.95 -7.21 13.72
CA ASP A 18 1.18 -5.98 13.90
C ASP A 18 0.37 -5.57 12.65
N LEU A 19 0.53 -6.26 11.52
CA LEU A 19 -0.29 -6.06 10.31
C LEU A 19 -1.44 -7.04 10.14
N ARG A 20 -1.68 -7.94 11.10
CA ARG A 20 -2.77 -8.93 11.01
C ARG A 20 -4.15 -8.31 10.77
N TRP A 21 -4.35 -7.05 11.15
CA TRP A 21 -5.59 -6.31 10.92
C TRP A 21 -5.84 -5.95 9.44
N LEU A 22 -4.81 -5.97 8.59
CA LEU A 22 -4.94 -5.89 7.12
C LEU A 22 -5.29 -7.25 6.49
N GLY A 23 -5.29 -8.31 7.29
CA GLY A 23 -5.49 -9.68 6.84
C GLY A 23 -4.18 -10.43 6.54
N PRO A 24 -4.28 -11.75 6.33
CA PRO A 24 -3.12 -12.62 6.13
C PRO A 24 -2.41 -12.41 4.79
N ASP A 25 -3.09 -11.81 3.81
CA ASP A 25 -2.56 -11.50 2.48
C ASP A 25 -2.65 -9.99 2.19
N TYR A 26 -1.99 -9.21 3.06
CA TYR A 26 -1.97 -7.75 2.93
C TYR A 26 -1.33 -7.29 1.61
N LEU A 27 -0.49 -8.12 0.97
CA LEU A 27 0.14 -7.80 -0.31
C LEU A 27 -0.86 -7.78 -1.45
N SER A 28 -1.74 -8.79 -1.53
CA SER A 28 -2.82 -8.79 -2.52
C SER A 28 -3.76 -7.60 -2.32
N LEU A 29 -4.06 -7.24 -1.06
CA LEU A 29 -4.85 -6.04 -0.74
C LEU A 29 -4.16 -4.76 -1.25
N LEU A 30 -2.88 -4.57 -0.91
CA LEU A 30 -2.07 -3.42 -1.33
C LEU A 30 -2.04 -3.28 -2.84
N VAL A 31 -1.74 -4.36 -3.56
CA VAL A 31 -1.65 -4.36 -5.02
C VAL A 31 -3.01 -4.06 -5.64
N SER A 32 -4.08 -4.65 -5.12
CA SER A 32 -5.45 -4.40 -5.60
C SER A 32 -5.86 -2.95 -5.41
N ASP A 33 -5.64 -2.37 -4.23
CA ASP A 33 -6.01 -0.98 -3.94
C ASP A 33 -5.18 0.01 -4.77
N LEU A 34 -3.88 -0.23 -4.90
CA LEU A 34 -2.99 0.58 -5.73
C LEU A 34 -3.41 0.54 -7.20
N ALA A 35 -3.61 -0.67 -7.76
CA ALA A 35 -4.04 -0.84 -9.14
C ALA A 35 -5.39 -0.14 -9.40
N ARG A 36 -6.36 -0.29 -8.49
CA ARG A 36 -7.65 0.41 -8.59
C ARG A 36 -7.51 1.92 -8.48
N GLY A 37 -6.58 2.41 -7.65
CA GLY A 37 -6.24 3.83 -7.55
C GLY A 37 -5.71 4.40 -8.87
N LEU A 38 -4.73 3.71 -9.47
CA LEU A 38 -4.10 4.11 -10.73
C LEU A 38 -5.09 4.07 -11.90
N LEU A 39 -5.88 3.00 -12.02
CA LEU A 39 -6.89 2.85 -13.08
C LEU A 39 -7.98 3.93 -13.02
N ARG A 40 -8.28 4.48 -11.83
CA ARG A 40 -9.21 5.61 -11.69
C ARG A 40 -8.61 6.92 -12.22
N GLN A 41 -7.29 7.06 -12.25
CA GLN A 41 -6.61 8.25 -12.76
C GLN A 41 -6.40 8.18 -14.26
N ASP A 42 -5.94 7.04 -14.77
CA ASP A 42 -5.83 6.74 -16.20
C ASP A 42 -6.21 5.27 -16.44
N PRO A 43 -7.37 5.00 -17.07
CA PRO A 43 -7.83 3.64 -17.38
C PRO A 43 -6.88 2.82 -18.26
N GLY A 44 -6.01 3.49 -19.02
CA GLY A 44 -4.97 2.83 -19.83
C GLY A 44 -3.76 2.40 -19.02
N THR A 45 -3.68 2.76 -17.73
CA THR A 45 -2.52 2.43 -16.89
C THR A 45 -2.39 0.94 -16.66
N ARG A 46 -1.21 0.41 -16.92
CA ARG A 46 -0.81 -0.94 -16.56
C ARG A 46 0.21 -0.91 -15.44
N LEU A 47 -0.14 -1.52 -14.30
CA LEU A 47 0.80 -1.75 -13.21
C LEU A 47 1.77 -2.89 -13.59
N MET A 48 3.06 -2.57 -13.65
CA MET A 48 4.11 -3.51 -14.05
C MET A 48 4.79 -4.16 -12.85
N GLY A 49 5.04 -3.38 -11.80
CA GLY A 49 5.69 -3.89 -10.60
C GLY A 49 5.60 -2.91 -9.43
N VAL A 50 5.79 -3.46 -8.23
CA VAL A 50 5.83 -2.70 -6.98
C VAL A 50 7.01 -3.19 -6.16
N ARG A 51 7.85 -2.26 -5.74
CA ARG A 51 8.99 -2.52 -4.87
C ARG A 51 8.82 -1.77 -3.57
N CYS A 52 8.91 -2.48 -2.45
CA CYS A 52 9.08 -1.87 -1.14
C CYS A 52 10.55 -1.47 -0.96
N GLU A 53 10.82 -0.20 -0.75
CA GLU A 53 12.19 0.33 -0.65
C GLU A 53 12.84 0.11 0.71
N GLY A 54 12.06 -0.26 1.73
CA GLY A 54 12.52 -0.47 3.09
C GLY A 54 11.45 -1.11 3.96
N ALA A 55 11.77 -1.27 5.25
CA ALA A 55 10.79 -1.75 6.22
C ALA A 55 9.62 -0.75 6.33
N PRO A 56 8.37 -1.24 6.43
CA PRO A 56 7.25 -0.37 6.69
C PRO A 56 7.36 0.29 8.06
N GLU A 57 6.86 1.52 8.17
CA GLU A 57 6.73 2.24 9.44
C GLU A 57 5.38 1.84 10.05
N LEU A 58 5.38 1.36 11.30
CA LEU A 58 4.16 1.00 12.05
C LEU A 58 4.07 1.85 13.32
N TRP A 59 2.87 2.32 13.63
CA TRP A 59 2.61 2.97 14.91
C TRP A 59 1.13 2.83 15.29
N THR A 60 0.85 2.96 16.59
CA THR A 60 -0.50 2.96 17.14
C THR A 60 -0.81 4.34 17.69
N GLU A 61 -1.92 4.91 17.26
CA GLU A 61 -2.51 6.10 17.88
C GLU A 61 -3.30 5.65 19.11
N VAL A 62 -3.04 6.28 20.25
CA VAL A 62 -3.71 6.01 21.53
C VAL A 62 -4.41 7.27 22.02
N ASP A 63 -5.54 7.12 22.72
CA ASP A 63 -6.18 8.24 23.41
C ASP A 63 -5.45 8.61 24.72
N ALA A 64 -5.95 9.65 25.40
CA ALA A 64 -5.37 10.12 26.65
C ALA A 64 -5.37 9.07 27.79
N ALA A 65 -6.20 8.03 27.69
CA ALA A 65 -6.24 6.91 28.63
C ALA A 65 -5.30 5.76 28.23
N GLY A 66 -4.58 5.89 27.10
CA GLY A 66 -3.71 4.86 26.55
C GLY A 66 -4.45 3.79 25.76
N THR A 67 -5.74 3.99 25.44
CA THR A 67 -6.52 3.02 24.66
C THR A 67 -6.19 3.17 23.17
N PRO A 68 -5.83 2.09 22.45
CA PRO A 68 -5.63 2.14 21.00
C PRO A 68 -6.86 2.65 20.26
N ARG A 69 -6.69 3.68 19.44
CA ARG A 69 -7.74 4.27 18.58
C ARG A 69 -7.53 3.95 17.11
N ALA A 70 -6.28 3.97 16.67
CA ALA A 70 -5.94 3.66 15.29
C ALA A 70 -4.62 2.91 15.22
N ARG A 71 -4.50 2.01 14.24
CA ARG A 71 -3.25 1.37 13.85
C ARG A 71 -2.87 1.85 12.47
N HIS A 72 -1.62 2.24 12.32
CA HIS A 72 -1.09 2.77 11.08
C HIS A 72 0.02 1.90 10.56
N VAL A 73 0.07 1.77 9.23
CA VAL A 73 1.24 1.27 8.54
C VAL A 73 1.51 2.14 7.32
N THR A 74 2.78 2.43 7.06
CA THR A 74 3.23 3.13 5.87
C THR A 74 4.33 2.36 5.17
N PHE A 75 4.11 2.00 3.91
CA PHE A 75 5.07 1.35 3.04
C PHE A 75 5.77 2.38 2.15
N PRO A 76 7.11 2.48 2.19
CA PRO A 76 7.86 3.23 1.20
C PRO A 76 7.92 2.44 -0.11
N LEU A 77 7.30 2.93 -1.18
CA LEU A 77 7.14 2.19 -2.43
C LEU A 77 7.79 2.90 -3.63
N GLN A 78 8.36 2.09 -4.51
CA GLN A 78 8.53 2.37 -5.93
C GLN A 78 7.47 1.60 -6.71
N VAL A 79 6.74 2.29 -7.58
CA VAL A 79 5.67 1.72 -8.40
C VAL A 79 6.04 1.92 -9.86
N PHE A 80 6.16 0.83 -10.59
CA PHE A 80 6.49 0.83 -12.01
C PHE A 80 5.21 0.62 -12.81
N LEU A 81 4.93 1.51 -13.74
CA LEU A 81 3.72 1.45 -14.56
C LEU A 81 4.00 1.85 -16.00
N GLN A 82 3.09 1.47 -16.89
CA GLN A 82 2.98 2.02 -18.23
C GLN A 82 1.68 2.82 -18.29
N ASP A 83 1.71 4.05 -18.81
CA ASP A 83 0.50 4.85 -19.03
C ASP A 83 -0.29 4.37 -20.25
N GLY A 84 -1.46 4.97 -20.50
CA GLY A 84 -2.28 4.64 -21.68
C GLY A 84 -1.63 4.90 -23.05
N ALA A 85 -0.48 5.57 -23.09
CA ALA A 85 0.35 5.78 -24.28
C ALA A 85 1.59 4.85 -24.31
N GLU A 86 1.59 3.80 -23.50
CA GLU A 86 2.68 2.81 -23.34
C GLU A 86 3.99 3.41 -22.82
N ARG A 87 4.00 4.64 -22.31
CA ARG A 87 5.20 5.25 -21.76
C ARG A 87 5.47 4.71 -20.36
N PRO A 88 6.70 4.27 -20.06
CA PRO A 88 7.03 3.75 -18.75
C PRO A 88 7.25 4.90 -17.75
N TRP A 89 6.76 4.68 -16.54
CA TRP A 89 6.91 5.59 -15.42
C TRP A 89 7.33 4.83 -14.17
N MET A 90 8.11 5.51 -13.34
CA MET A 90 8.39 5.11 -11.97
C MET A 90 7.87 6.18 -11.03
N LEU A 91 6.97 5.78 -10.13
CA LEU A 91 6.45 6.61 -9.07
C LEU A 91 7.10 6.20 -7.77
N ARG A 92 7.64 7.17 -7.03
CA ARG A 92 8.13 6.95 -5.69
C ARG A 92 7.20 7.61 -4.68
N GLY A 93 6.83 6.90 -3.64
CA GLY A 93 5.93 7.46 -2.64
C GLY A 93 5.74 6.60 -1.40
N ARG A 94 4.74 6.99 -0.61
CA ARG A 94 4.33 6.31 0.61
C ARG A 94 2.89 5.86 0.48
N TRP A 95 2.66 4.55 0.61
CA TRP A 95 1.33 3.97 0.67
C TRP A 95 0.98 3.66 2.12
N SER A 96 -0.12 4.20 2.61
CA SER A 96 -0.47 4.10 4.03
C SER A 96 -1.84 3.47 4.21
N TYR A 97 -1.97 2.64 5.25
CA TYR A 97 -3.25 2.17 5.76
C TYR A 97 -3.49 2.69 7.16
N VAL A 98 -4.76 2.95 7.48
CA VAL A 98 -5.23 3.35 8.81
C VAL A 98 -6.41 2.47 9.20
N GLY A 99 -6.20 1.61 10.19
CA GLY A 99 -7.24 0.80 10.78
C GLY A 99 -7.79 1.45 12.05
N ARG A 100 -9.08 1.74 12.11
CA ARG A 100 -9.75 2.30 13.29
C ARG A 100 -10.81 1.33 13.79
N GLU A 101 -11.05 1.37 15.11
CA GLU A 101 -12.09 0.57 15.76
C GLU A 101 -12.01 -0.94 15.44
N LEU A 102 -10.78 -1.45 15.21
CA LEU A 102 -10.49 -2.77 14.61
C LEU A 102 -11.04 -3.96 15.39
N ASP A 103 -11.31 -3.79 16.68
CA ASP A 103 -11.85 -4.82 17.58
C ASP A 103 -13.37 -4.70 17.79
N THR A 104 -14.04 -3.84 17.01
CA THR A 104 -15.48 -3.57 17.11
C THR A 104 -16.22 -3.87 15.80
N ARG A 105 -17.57 -3.76 15.83
CA ARG A 105 -18.40 -3.87 14.62
C ARG A 105 -18.27 -2.66 13.68
N GLU A 106 -17.68 -1.57 14.15
CA GLU A 106 -17.48 -0.32 13.40
C GLU A 106 -16.08 -0.24 12.77
N ALA A 107 -15.34 -1.36 12.78
CA ALA A 107 -14.01 -1.45 12.20
C ALA A 107 -13.97 -0.89 10.77
N CYS A 108 -13.07 0.06 10.53
CA CYS A 108 -12.84 0.62 9.21
C CYS A 108 -11.35 0.66 8.89
N ILE A 109 -11.03 0.45 7.61
CA ILE A 109 -9.68 0.52 7.08
C ILE A 109 -9.70 1.54 5.94
N ASP A 110 -8.99 2.63 6.13
CA ASP A 110 -8.71 3.60 5.07
C ASP A 110 -7.32 3.37 4.50
N HIS A 111 -7.10 3.83 3.28
CA HIS A 111 -5.79 3.91 2.67
C HIS A 111 -5.59 5.21 1.90
N TYR A 112 -4.33 5.63 1.76
CA TYR A 112 -3.99 6.78 0.94
C TYR A 112 -2.56 6.69 0.41
N TRP A 113 -2.33 7.39 -0.70
CA TRP A 113 -1.02 7.53 -1.34
C TRP A 113 -0.48 8.94 -1.13
N ARG A 114 0.81 9.04 -0.82
CA ARG A 114 1.58 10.28 -0.90
C ARG A 114 2.68 10.10 -1.93
N LEU A 115 2.51 10.70 -3.11
CA LEU A 115 3.56 10.78 -4.13
C LEU A 115 4.70 11.66 -3.60
N LEU A 116 5.94 11.19 -3.75
CA LEU A 116 7.14 11.95 -3.42
C LEU A 116 7.82 12.44 -4.70
N THR A 117 8.08 11.54 -5.64
CA THR A 117 8.66 11.86 -6.95
C THR A 117 8.06 10.97 -8.02
N PHE A 118 8.18 11.40 -9.28
CA PHE A 118 7.83 10.60 -10.45
C PHE A 118 8.84 10.89 -11.55
N GLU A 119 9.22 9.87 -12.30
CA GLU A 119 10.19 9.97 -13.39
C GLU A 119 9.68 9.15 -14.58
N GLY A 120 9.81 9.68 -15.79
CA GLY A 120 9.67 8.90 -17.03
C GLY A 120 10.96 8.12 -17.27
N ILE A 121 10.83 6.85 -17.64
CA ILE A 121 11.97 5.94 -17.89
C ILE A 121 12.31 5.88 -19.38
#